data_AF-A0A8X8D7S2-F1
#
_entry.id   AF-A0A8X8D7S2-F1
#
_cell.length_a   1.000
_cell.length_b   1.000
_cell.length_c   1.000
_cell.angle_alpha   90.00
_cell.angle_beta   90.00
_cell.angle_gamma   90.00
#
_symmetry.space_group_name_H-M   'P 1'
#
loop_
_entity.id
_entity.type
_entity.pdbx_description
1 polymer ?
#
loop_
_entity_poly.entity_id
_entity_poly.type
_entity_poly.pdbx_seq_one_letter_code
_entity_poly.pdbx_strand_id
1 'polypeptide(L)'
;MDSIKPLAPSRSVSKSKHRKRWNKERREKMERLKTDMVEIGEGQKRIREGQREIRQKFEEIESECRSLKEETMNIAKQSDYNQVRINLMLSILKAREDNNFAHADHLTGLLREEMEKQEQGKAGLVG
;
A
#
# COMPACT_ATOMS: atom_id res chain seq x y z
N MET A 1 -15.39 88.49 29.03
CA MET A 1 -15.55 87.02 29.01
C MET A 1 -14.44 86.48 28.13
N ASP A 2 -13.33 86.06 28.73
CA ASP A 2 -12.19 85.57 27.97
C ASP A 2 -12.39 84.09 27.65
N SER A 3 -12.61 83.80 26.36
CA SER A 3 -12.79 82.45 25.84
C SER A 3 -11.49 81.66 25.97
N ILE A 4 -11.47 80.68 26.87
CA ILE A 4 -10.40 79.69 26.98
C ILE A 4 -10.39 78.86 25.69
N LYS A 5 -9.38 79.08 24.83
CA LYS A 5 -9.12 78.23 23.68
C LYS A 5 -8.73 76.83 24.17
N PRO A 6 -9.30 75.73 23.63
CA PRO A 6 -8.92 74.40 24.05
C PRO A 6 -7.47 74.14 23.65
N LEU A 7 -6.67 73.74 24.64
CA LEU A 7 -5.26 73.40 24.46
C LEU A 7 -5.16 72.17 23.55
N ALA A 8 -4.62 72.33 22.34
CA ALA A 8 -4.38 71.21 21.45
C ALA A 8 -3.46 70.18 22.12
N PRO A 9 -3.74 68.87 22.00
CA PRO A 9 -2.96 67.86 22.70
C PRO A 9 -1.50 67.89 22.24
N SER A 10 -0.59 67.95 23.21
CA SER A 10 0.85 67.94 22.98
C SER A 10 1.25 66.78 22.05
N ARG A 11 2.13 67.09 21.07
CA ARG A 11 2.66 66.15 20.06
C ARG A 11 3.33 64.91 20.68
N SER A 12 3.73 64.97 21.96
CA SER A 12 4.27 63.84 22.70
C SER A 12 3.19 62.84 23.16
N VAL A 13 1.99 63.31 23.51
CA VAL A 13 0.86 62.47 23.96
C VAL A 13 0.25 61.69 22.81
N SER A 14 0.13 62.29 21.61
CA SER A 14 -0.34 61.61 20.40
C SER A 14 0.62 60.51 19.94
N LYS A 15 1.94 60.77 19.98
CA LYS A 15 2.98 59.75 19.73
C LYS A 15 2.93 58.59 20.71
N SER A 16 2.67 58.85 22.00
CA SER A 16 2.56 57.79 23.02
C SER A 16 1.34 56.90 22.81
N LYS A 17 0.17 57.48 22.46
CA LYS A 17 -1.06 56.73 22.13
C LYS A 17 -0.88 55.88 20.88
N HIS A 18 -0.26 56.42 19.83
CA HIS A 18 0.04 55.70 18.60
C HIS A 18 0.96 54.49 18.87
N ARG A 19 2.03 54.68 19.65
CA ARG A 19 2.95 53.59 20.05
C ARG A 19 2.25 52.49 20.84
N LYS A 20 1.33 52.86 21.76
CA LYS A 20 0.53 51.88 22.52
C LYS A 20 -0.38 51.05 21.60
N ARG A 21 -1.05 51.68 20.64
CA ARG A 21 -1.91 50.98 19.66
C ARG A 21 -1.12 50.04 18.78
N TRP A 22 0.01 50.49 18.23
CA TRP A 22 0.92 49.65 17.43
C TRP A 22 1.43 48.44 18.22
N ASN A 23 1.83 48.63 19.48
CA ASN A 23 2.28 47.54 20.35
C ASN A 23 1.15 46.53 20.64
N LYS A 24 -0.09 47.00 20.80
CA LYS A 24 -1.26 46.13 20.99
C LYS A 24 -1.54 45.30 19.74
N GLU A 25 -1.61 45.92 18.56
CA GLU A 25 -1.81 45.23 17.28
C GLU A 25 -0.72 44.20 17.02
N ARG A 26 0.54 44.52 17.32
CA ARG A 26 1.67 43.58 17.19
C ARG A 26 1.54 42.39 18.13
N ARG A 27 1.08 42.61 19.37
CA ARG A 27 0.84 41.54 20.34
C ARG A 27 -0.28 40.62 19.86
N GLU A 28 -1.39 41.17 19.40
CA GLU A 28 -2.51 40.38 18.85
C GLU A 28 -2.10 39.56 17.63
N LYS A 29 -1.28 40.13 16.72
CA LYS A 29 -0.71 39.37 15.59
C LYS A 29 0.21 38.24 16.06
N MET A 30 1.02 38.48 17.08
CA MET A 30 1.91 37.46 17.65
C MET A 30 1.11 36.31 18.28
N GLU A 31 0.05 36.61 19.03
CA GLU A 31 -0.78 35.56 19.63
C GLU A 31 -1.51 34.74 18.56
N ARG A 32 -2.06 35.38 17.51
CA ARG A 32 -2.63 34.63 16.36
C ARG A 32 -1.60 33.71 15.72
N LEU A 33 -0.40 34.23 15.43
CA LEU A 33 0.67 33.42 14.84
C LEU A 33 1.03 32.20 15.70
N LYS A 34 1.09 32.36 17.03
CA LYS A 34 1.35 31.23 17.93
C LYS A 34 0.24 30.18 17.84
N THR A 35 -1.03 30.60 17.81
CA THR A 35 -2.16 29.68 17.65
C THR A 35 -2.08 28.94 16.33
N ASP A 36 -1.85 29.65 15.22
CA ASP A 36 -1.71 29.03 13.89
C ASP A 36 -0.55 28.02 13.87
N MET A 37 0.59 28.34 14.50
CA MET A 37 1.74 27.44 14.57
C MET A 37 1.42 26.15 15.35
N VAL A 38 0.63 26.24 16.42
CA VAL A 38 0.19 25.05 17.17
C VAL A 38 -0.73 24.19 16.30
N GLU A 39 -1.73 24.79 15.65
CA GLU A 39 -2.65 24.05 14.78
C GLU A 39 -1.93 23.39 13.60
N ILE A 40 -0.98 24.08 12.98
CA ILE A 40 -0.12 23.52 11.92
C ILE A 40 0.70 22.35 12.46
N GLY A 41 1.28 22.49 13.66
CA GLY A 41 2.06 21.43 14.30
C GLY A 41 1.23 20.16 14.54
N GLU A 42 0.01 20.32 15.02
CA GLU A 42 -0.93 19.20 15.21
C GLU A 42 -1.36 18.59 13.87
N GLY A 43 -1.63 19.42 12.86
CA GLY A 43 -1.93 18.97 11.50
C GLY A 43 -0.80 18.13 10.91
N GLN A 44 0.45 18.59 11.05
CA GLN A 44 1.63 17.84 10.61
C GLN A 44 1.78 16.51 11.35
N LYS A 45 1.49 16.46 12.66
CA LYS A 45 1.51 15.21 13.43
C LYS A 45 0.50 14.21 12.89
N ARG A 46 -0.74 14.65 12.62
CA ARG A 46 -1.79 13.79 12.02
C ARG A 46 -1.38 13.28 10.63
N ILE A 47 -0.80 14.14 9.80
CA ILE A 47 -0.31 13.75 8.47
C ILE A 47 0.78 12.67 8.57
N ARG A 48 1.76 12.86 9.47
CA ARG A 48 2.84 11.87 9.66
C ARG A 48 2.31 10.52 10.13
N GLU A 49 1.31 10.52 11.01
CA GLU A 49 0.68 9.29 11.48
C GLU A 49 -0.07 8.59 10.34
N GLY A 50 -0.92 9.31 9.61
CA GLY A 50 -1.62 8.75 8.46
C GLY A 50 -0.67 8.21 7.38
N GLN A 51 0.45 8.89 7.14
CA GLN A 51 1.50 8.38 6.23
C GLN A 51 2.20 7.12 6.74
N ARG A 52 2.28 6.90 8.06
CA ARG A 52 2.83 5.67 8.65
C ARG A 52 1.85 4.52 8.46
N GLU A 53 0.58 4.73 8.79
CA GLU A 53 -0.48 3.74 8.63
C GLU A 53 -0.63 3.30 7.16
N ILE A 54 -0.61 4.26 6.22
CA ILE A 54 -0.67 3.95 4.80
C ILE A 54 0.52 3.08 4.39
N ARG A 55 1.75 3.43 4.81
CA ARG A 55 2.94 2.63 4.50
C ARG A 55 2.83 1.20 4.99
N GLN A 56 2.41 1.01 6.23
CA GLN A 56 2.21 -0.32 6.80
C GLN A 56 1.21 -1.14 5.99
N LYS A 57 0.06 -0.55 5.61
CA LYS A 57 -0.93 -1.23 4.76
C LYS A 57 -0.38 -1.61 3.39
N PHE A 58 0.44 -0.76 2.79
CA PHE A 58 1.10 -1.07 1.52
C PHE A 58 2.09 -2.22 1.66
N GLU A 59 2.87 -2.28 2.74
CA GLU A 59 3.80 -3.39 3.00
C GLU A 59 3.05 -4.72 3.18
N GLU A 60 1.90 -4.71 3.87
CA GLU A 60 1.02 -5.87 4.01
C GLU A 60 0.47 -6.33 2.64
N ILE A 61 -0.08 -5.40 1.84
CA ILE A 61 -0.59 -5.69 0.48
C ILE A 61 0.52 -6.26 -0.41
N GLU A 62 1.72 -5.69 -0.38
CA GLU A 62 2.84 -6.17 -1.17
C GLU A 62 3.25 -7.59 -0.76
N SER A 63 3.19 -7.91 0.54
CA SER A 63 3.45 -9.25 1.04
C SER A 63 2.41 -10.26 0.53
N GLU A 64 1.13 -9.92 0.63
CA GLU A 64 0.05 -10.76 0.11
C GLU A 64 0.17 -10.96 -1.40
N CYS A 65 0.50 -9.90 -2.14
CA CYS A 65 0.71 -9.97 -3.58
C CYS A 65 1.86 -10.91 -3.97
N ARG A 66 2.95 -10.96 -3.17
CA ARG A 66 4.05 -11.92 -3.38
C ARG A 66 3.57 -13.36 -3.15
N SER A 67 2.86 -13.63 -2.06
CA SER A 67 2.29 -14.96 -1.77
C SER A 67 1.35 -15.42 -2.89
N LEU A 68 0.41 -14.55 -3.29
CA LEU A 68 -0.57 -14.85 -4.33
C LEU A 68 0.10 -15.15 -5.68
N LYS A 69 1.18 -14.42 -6.01
CA LYS A 69 1.95 -14.68 -7.23
C LYS A 69 2.61 -16.06 -7.18
N GLU A 70 3.22 -16.42 -6.06
CA GLU A 70 3.86 -17.73 -5.89
C GLU A 70 2.84 -18.87 -5.97
N GLU A 71 1.71 -18.75 -5.27
CA GLU A 71 0.61 -19.71 -5.32
C GLU A 71 0.06 -19.86 -6.75
N THR A 72 -0.14 -18.75 -7.46
CA THR A 72 -0.62 -18.76 -8.84
C THR A 72 0.39 -19.46 -9.77
N MET A 73 1.69 -19.20 -9.61
CA MET A 73 2.73 -19.87 -10.38
C MET A 73 2.75 -21.38 -10.11
N ASN A 74 2.56 -21.78 -8.85
CA ASN A 74 2.46 -23.18 -8.48
C ASN A 74 1.22 -23.85 -9.11
N ILE A 75 0.05 -23.19 -9.07
CA ILE A 75 -1.17 -23.68 -9.72
C ILE A 75 -0.99 -23.81 -11.22
N ALA A 76 -0.38 -22.82 -11.88
CA ALA A 76 -0.10 -22.86 -13.32
C ALA A 76 0.79 -24.06 -13.67
N LYS A 77 1.88 -24.25 -12.92
CA LYS A 77 2.78 -25.40 -13.10
C LYS A 77 2.06 -26.73 -12.91
N GLN A 78 1.21 -26.86 -11.87
CA GLN A 78 0.39 -28.06 -11.68
C GLN A 78 -0.62 -28.27 -12.81
N SER A 79 -1.17 -27.19 -13.36
CA SER A 79 -2.11 -27.25 -14.48
C SER A 79 -1.44 -27.78 -15.75
N ASP A 80 -0.20 -27.35 -16.03
CA ASP A 80 0.58 -27.86 -17.16
C ASP A 80 0.81 -29.38 -17.05
N TYR A 81 1.23 -29.86 -15.87
CA TYR A 81 1.37 -31.30 -15.63
C TYR A 81 0.06 -32.06 -15.80
N ASN A 82 -1.04 -31.52 -15.28
CA ASN A 82 -2.36 -32.12 -15.43
C ASN A 82 -2.78 -32.18 -16.90
N GLN A 83 -2.46 -31.16 -17.70
CA GLN A 83 -2.76 -31.17 -19.13
C GLN A 83 -2.01 -32.30 -19.86
N VAL A 84 -0.72 -32.50 -19.55
CA VAL A 84 0.07 -33.62 -20.09
C VAL A 84 -0.58 -34.96 -19.72
N ARG A 85 -0.98 -35.14 -18.45
CA ARG A 85 -1.64 -36.36 -17.97
C ARG A 85 -2.95 -36.62 -18.69
N ILE A 86 -3.81 -35.61 -18.84
CA ILE A 86 -5.08 -35.72 -19.56
C ILE A 86 -4.84 -36.13 -21.02
N ASN A 87 -3.84 -35.54 -21.68
CA ASN A 87 -3.50 -35.88 -23.06
C ASN A 87 -3.00 -37.33 -23.20
N LEU A 88 -2.21 -37.82 -22.23
CA LEU A 88 -1.78 -39.21 -22.18
C LEU A 88 -2.97 -40.15 -21.96
N MET A 89 -3.84 -39.84 -20.99
CA MET A 89 -5.06 -40.61 -20.72
C MET A 89 -5.96 -40.71 -21.95
N LEU A 90 -6.15 -39.61 -22.67
CA LEU A 90 -6.93 -39.59 -23.90
C LEU A 90 -6.27 -40.44 -25.00
N SER A 91 -4.95 -40.35 -25.14
CA SER A 91 -4.20 -41.16 -26.12
C SER A 91 -4.27 -42.66 -25.80
N ILE A 92 -4.27 -43.04 -24.53
CA ILE A 92 -4.46 -44.44 -24.09
C ILE A 92 -5.85 -44.94 -24.51
N LEU A 93 -6.89 -44.14 -24.29
CA LEU A 93 -8.26 -44.52 -24.68
C LEU A 93 -8.35 -44.74 -26.19
N LYS A 94 -7.76 -43.85 -27.00
CA LYS A 94 -7.70 -44.01 -28.46
C LYS A 94 -6.95 -45.28 -28.88
N ALA A 95 -5.77 -45.52 -28.30
CA ALA A 95 -5.00 -46.72 -28.61
C ALA A 95 -5.76 -48.01 -28.29
N ARG A 96 -6.56 -48.01 -27.22
CA ARG A 96 -7.44 -49.14 -26.86
C ARG A 96 -8.62 -49.28 -27.83
N GLU A 97 -9.24 -48.18 -28.23
CA GLU A 97 -10.29 -48.16 -29.25
C GLU A 97 -9.79 -48.75 -30.58
N ASP A 98 -8.56 -48.42 -30.96
CA ASP A 98 -7.87 -48.93 -32.15
C ASP A 98 -7.32 -50.37 -31.99
N ASN A 99 -7.58 -51.05 -30.87
CA ASN A 99 -7.04 -52.37 -30.50
C ASN A 99 -5.50 -52.44 -30.48
N ASN A 100 -4.81 -51.29 -30.37
CA ASN A 100 -3.36 -51.20 -30.26
C ASN A 100 -2.92 -51.25 -28.79
N PHE A 101 -3.01 -52.43 -28.20
CA PHE A 101 -2.69 -52.63 -26.78
C PHE A 101 -1.22 -52.38 -26.45
N ALA A 102 -0.30 -52.71 -27.36
CA ALA A 102 1.13 -52.43 -27.16
C ALA A 102 1.41 -50.93 -27.01
N HIS A 103 0.76 -50.09 -27.84
CA HIS A 103 0.88 -48.64 -27.71
C HIS A 103 0.18 -48.11 -26.45
N ALA A 104 -0.99 -48.65 -26.10
CA ALA A 104 -1.69 -48.29 -24.87
C ALA A 104 -0.86 -48.59 -23.61
N ASP A 105 -0.16 -49.73 -23.58
CA ASP A 105 0.73 -50.11 -22.48
C ASP A 105 1.94 -49.19 -22.39
N HIS A 106 2.55 -48.83 -23.51
CA HIS A 106 3.63 -47.85 -23.55
C HIS A 106 3.21 -46.48 -22.99
N LEU A 107 2.06 -45.95 -23.44
CA LEU A 107 1.50 -44.69 -22.94
C LEU A 107 1.13 -44.76 -21.46
N THR A 108 0.69 -45.93 -20.98
CA THR A 108 0.41 -46.16 -19.56
C THR A 108 1.69 -46.09 -18.73
N GLY A 109 2.81 -46.61 -19.26
CA GLY A 109 4.14 -46.45 -18.67
C GLY A 109 4.54 -44.97 -18.55
N LEU A 110 4.42 -44.21 -19.64
CA LEU A 110 4.71 -42.77 -19.66
C LEU A 110 3.84 -41.98 -18.68
N LEU A 111 2.55 -42.32 -18.57
CA LEU A 111 1.66 -41.69 -17.59
C LEU A 111 2.12 -41.95 -16.15
N ARG A 112 2.60 -43.16 -15.84
CA ARG A 112 3.13 -43.48 -14.51
C ARG A 112 4.39 -42.67 -14.19
N GLU A 113 5.34 -42.61 -15.11
CA GLU A 113 6.55 -41.79 -14.96
C GLU A 113 6.21 -40.30 -14.74
N GLU A 114 5.24 -39.77 -15.49
CA GLU A 114 4.79 -38.39 -15.32
C GLU A 114 4.06 -38.15 -14.00
N MET A 115 3.40 -39.18 -13.46
CA MET A 115 2.81 -39.15 -12.14
C MET A 115 3.87 -39.03 -11.04
N GLU A 116 4.95 -39.80 -11.15
CA GLU A 116 6.05 -39.87 -10.19
C GLU A 116 6.91 -38.58 -10.15
N LYS A 117 7.16 -37.94 -11.31
CA LYS A 117 7.94 -36.68 -11.38
C LYS A 117 7.32 -35.55 -10.54
N GLN A 118 5.99 -35.50 -10.41
CA GLN A 118 5.30 -34.45 -9.66
C GLN A 118 5.32 -34.69 -8.14
N GLU A 119 5.32 -35.95 -7.69
CA GLU A 119 5.40 -36.28 -6.26
C GLU A 119 6.75 -35.87 -5.66
N GLN A 120 7.85 -36.05 -6.40
CA GLN A 120 9.18 -35.59 -5.97
C GLN A 120 9.28 -34.06 -5.90
N GLY A 121 8.55 -33.35 -6.77
CA GLY A 121 8.48 -31.88 -6.75
C GLY A 121 7.68 -31.29 -5.58
N LYS A 122 6.78 -32.07 -4.94
CA LYS A 122 6.01 -31.64 -3.77
C LYS A 122 6.79 -31.74 -2.45
N ALA A 123 7.77 -32.65 -2.36
CA ALA A 123 8.55 -32.88 -1.14
C ALA A 123 9.52 -31.74 -0.78
N GLY A 124 9.88 -30.89 -1.74
CA GLY A 124 10.80 -29.76 -1.55
C GLY A 124 10.17 -28.44 -1.08
N LEU A 125 8.85 -28.39 -0.91
CA LEU A 125 8.10 -27.17 -0.54
C LEU A 125 7.60 -27.16 0.92
N VAL A 126 7.99 -28.16 1.73
CA VAL A 126 7.59 -28.31 3.15
C VAL A 126 8.80 -28.19 4.09
N GLY A 127 9.93 -27.64 3.63
CA GLY A 127 11.15 -27.43 4.41
C GLY A 127 11.37 -25.97 4.77
#